data_AF-A0A7K1A6K9-F1
#
_entry.id   AF-A0A7K1A6K9-F1
#
_cell.length_a   1.000
_cell.length_b   1.000
_cell.length_c   1.000
_cell.angle_alpha   90.00
_cell.angle_beta   90.00
_cell.angle_gamma   90.00
#
_symmetry.space_group_name_H-M   'P 1'
#
loop_
_entity.id
_entity.type
_entity.pdbx_description
1 polymer ?
#
loop_
_entity_poly.entity_id
_entity_poly.type
_entity_poly.pdbx_seq_one_letter_code
_entity_poly.pdbx_strand_id
1 'polypeptide(L)'
;MFIPEALTGTGYHIVLLLHVLAVIVGFAPLWLTPVMVRLTAAGDKAAADGLEVSILRFSLPGIGIAGILGFGLAGMSEKYYRMSQAWLSIAAVLWVVLLALLFFVARPAIKAFRDGDAAARGRIMMATGIGHLILVVMLYLMIFKPGLPSA
;
A
#
# COMPACT_ATOMS: atom_id res chain seq x y z
N MET A 1 -29.89 4.92 -14.39
CA MET A 1 -29.01 4.54 -13.25
C MET A 1 -28.69 5.81 -12.49
N PHE A 2 -29.27 6.00 -11.29
CA PHE A 2 -29.05 7.22 -10.50
C PHE A 2 -27.81 6.99 -9.63
N ILE A 3 -26.68 7.63 -9.93
CA ILE A 3 -25.49 7.54 -9.08
C ILE A 3 -25.68 8.58 -7.96
N PRO A 4 -25.72 8.16 -6.69
CA PRO A 4 -25.99 9.06 -5.57
C PRO A 4 -24.96 10.18 -5.44
N GLU A 5 -25.38 11.35 -4.96
CA GLU A 5 -24.50 12.49 -4.67
C GLU A 5 -23.34 12.13 -3.73
N ALA A 6 -23.57 11.21 -2.78
CA ALA A 6 -22.52 10.70 -1.90
C ALA A 6 -21.36 9.98 -2.64
N LEU A 7 -21.57 9.59 -3.90
CA LEU A 7 -20.59 8.94 -4.77
C LEU A 7 -20.20 9.81 -5.98
N THR A 8 -20.81 10.98 -6.16
CA THR A 8 -20.56 11.90 -7.29
C THR A 8 -20.22 13.33 -6.87
N GLY A 9 -20.32 13.65 -5.58
CA GLY A 9 -20.02 14.96 -5.04
C GLY A 9 -18.54 15.31 -5.15
N THR A 10 -18.23 16.60 -5.35
CA THR A 10 -16.87 17.12 -5.51
C THR A 10 -15.94 16.67 -4.38
N GLY A 11 -16.42 16.70 -3.13
CA GLY A 11 -15.63 16.26 -1.98
C GLY A 11 -15.22 14.78 -2.08
N TYR A 12 -16.14 13.89 -2.48
CA TYR A 12 -15.85 12.47 -2.65
C TYR A 12 -14.77 12.24 -3.72
N HIS A 13 -14.87 12.93 -4.86
CA HIS A 13 -13.88 12.84 -5.93
C HIS A 13 -12.50 13.38 -5.52
N ILE A 14 -12.43 14.44 -4.72
CA ILE A 14 -11.16 14.95 -4.20
C ILE A 14 -10.51 13.89 -3.29
N VAL A 15 -11.26 13.32 -2.34
CA VAL A 15 -10.72 12.27 -1.46
C VAL A 15 -10.33 11.03 -2.25
N LEU A 16 -11.12 10.65 -3.27
CA LEU A 16 -10.83 9.52 -4.14
C LEU A 16 -9.55 9.73 -4.93
N LEU A 17 -9.37 10.93 -5.52
CA LEU A 17 -8.14 11.29 -6.22
C LEU A 17 -6.94 11.21 -5.28
N LEU A 18 -7.03 11.80 -4.08
CA LEU A 18 -5.96 11.76 -3.09
C LEU A 18 -5.65 10.33 -2.63
N HIS A 19 -6.67 9.49 -2.47
CA HIS A 19 -6.50 8.08 -2.12
C HIS A 19 -5.68 7.36 -3.20
N VAL A 20 -6.05 7.52 -4.46
CA VAL A 20 -5.35 6.91 -5.60
C VAL A 20 -3.91 7.45 -5.71
N LEU A 21 -3.69 8.75 -5.57
CA LEU A 21 -2.36 9.34 -5.57
C LEU A 21 -1.50 8.81 -4.41
N ALA A 22 -2.07 8.65 -3.22
CA ALA A 22 -1.37 8.07 -2.08
C ALA A 22 -1.00 6.60 -2.31
N VAL A 23 -1.86 5.81 -2.97
CA VAL A 23 -1.54 4.44 -3.40
C VAL A 23 -0.37 4.46 -4.39
N ILE A 24 -0.38 5.35 -5.39
CA ILE A 24 0.72 5.49 -6.36
C ILE A 24 2.04 5.79 -5.64
N VAL A 25 2.06 6.80 -4.77
CA VAL A 25 3.25 7.17 -3.97
C VAL A 25 3.69 6.03 -3.06
N GLY A 26 2.72 5.32 -2.47
CA GLY A 26 2.96 4.19 -1.57
C GLY A 26 3.64 3.00 -2.26
N PHE A 27 3.20 2.66 -3.46
CA PHE A 27 3.65 1.45 -4.16
C PHE A 27 4.73 1.70 -5.22
N ALA A 28 4.87 2.91 -5.78
CA ALA A 28 5.89 3.20 -6.80
C ALA A 28 7.32 2.81 -6.37
N PRO A 29 7.80 3.11 -5.14
CA PRO A 29 9.14 2.71 -4.72
C PRO A 29 9.31 1.19 -4.51
N LEU A 30 8.22 0.47 -4.20
CA LEU A 30 8.28 -0.98 -4.00
C LEU A 30 8.69 -1.73 -5.27
N TRP A 31 8.31 -1.23 -6.45
CA TRP A 31 8.73 -1.78 -7.73
C TRP A 31 10.23 -1.62 -8.01
N LEU A 32 10.87 -0.61 -7.43
CA LEU A 32 12.32 -0.36 -7.59
C LEU A 32 13.17 -1.16 -6.59
N THR A 33 12.54 -1.75 -5.57
CA THR A 33 13.24 -2.48 -4.49
C THR A 33 14.20 -3.56 -5.00
N PRO A 34 13.83 -4.43 -5.97
CA PRO A 34 14.76 -5.47 -6.46
C PRO A 34 16.04 -4.90 -7.08
N VAL A 35 15.92 -3.78 -7.80
CA VAL A 35 17.06 -3.08 -8.42
C VAL A 35 17.93 -2.44 -7.35
N MET A 36 17.33 -1.72 -6.39
CA MET A 36 18.05 -1.08 -5.30
C MET A 36 18.80 -2.10 -4.43
N VAL A 37 18.18 -3.24 -4.13
CA VAL A 37 18.81 -4.35 -3.39
C VAL A 37 20.01 -4.90 -4.17
N ARG A 38 19.88 -5.10 -5.49
CA ARG A 38 20.98 -5.60 -6.34
C ARG A 38 22.16 -4.61 -6.36
N LEU A 39 21.89 -3.33 -6.55
CA LEU A 39 22.93 -2.29 -6.58
C LEU A 39 23.60 -2.13 -5.22
N THR A 40 22.83 -2.15 -4.13
CA THR A 40 23.34 -2.13 -2.76
C THR A 40 24.28 -3.31 -2.51
N ALA A 41 23.92 -4.52 -2.97
CA ALA A 41 24.79 -5.70 -2.86
C ALA A 41 26.09 -5.57 -3.66
N ALA A 42 26.12 -4.73 -4.70
CA ALA A 42 27.31 -4.41 -5.48
C ALA A 42 28.16 -3.29 -4.86
N GLY A 43 27.79 -2.78 -3.67
CA GLY A 43 28.51 -1.73 -2.97
C GLY A 43 28.03 -0.30 -3.29
N ASP A 44 26.93 -0.13 -4.02
CA ASP A 44 26.36 1.18 -4.32
C ASP A 44 25.68 1.79 -3.07
N LYS A 45 26.33 2.78 -2.47
CA LYS A 45 25.83 3.51 -1.30
C LYS A 45 24.59 4.36 -1.61
N ALA A 46 24.50 4.94 -2.81
CA ALA A 46 23.34 5.74 -3.20
C ALA A 46 22.10 4.85 -3.35
N ALA A 47 22.25 3.63 -3.85
CA ALA A 47 21.17 2.65 -3.87
C ALA A 47 20.75 2.19 -2.47
N ALA A 48 21.70 2.04 -1.54
CA ALA A 48 21.45 1.68 -0.15
C ALA A 48 20.62 2.77 0.58
N ASP A 49 20.96 4.04 0.34
CA ASP A 49 20.21 5.20 0.82
C ASP A 49 18.85 5.34 0.14
N GLY A 50 18.80 5.14 -1.17
CA GLY A 50 17.56 5.10 -1.94
C GLY A 50 16.58 4.04 -1.44
N LEU A 51 17.07 2.86 -1.05
CA LEU A 51 16.25 1.77 -0.52
C LEU A 51 15.57 2.14 0.81
N GLU A 52 16.32 2.74 1.75
CA GLU A 52 15.76 3.19 3.03
C GLU A 52 14.75 4.33 2.83
N VAL A 53 15.11 5.34 2.04
CA VAL A 53 14.25 6.49 1.73
C VAL A 53 12.95 6.03 1.05
N SER A 54 13.06 5.09 0.10
CA SER A 54 11.92 4.52 -0.62
C SER A 54 10.87 3.95 0.34
N ILE A 55 11.28 3.19 1.36
CA ILE A 55 10.34 2.63 2.32
C ILE A 55 9.88 3.66 3.35
N LEU A 56 10.82 4.36 4.01
CA LEU A 56 10.50 5.16 5.18
C LEU A 56 9.86 6.50 4.86
N ARG A 57 10.19 7.09 3.71
CA ARG A 57 9.71 8.43 3.34
C ARG A 57 8.59 8.42 2.32
N PHE A 58 8.47 7.34 1.54
CA PHE A 58 7.44 7.24 0.49
C PHE A 58 6.46 6.10 0.74
N SER A 59 6.92 4.84 0.75
CA SER A 59 5.99 3.71 0.80
C SER A 59 5.17 3.67 2.09
N LEU A 60 5.81 3.75 3.25
CA LEU A 60 5.14 3.61 4.54
C LEU A 60 4.18 4.78 4.83
N PRO A 61 4.57 6.06 4.64
CA PRO A 61 3.62 7.18 4.75
C PRO A 61 2.53 7.14 3.67
N GLY A 62 2.88 6.86 2.40
CA GLY A 62 1.92 6.82 1.30
C GLY A 62 0.84 5.75 1.50
N ILE A 63 1.23 4.55 1.91
CA ILE A 63 0.29 3.47 2.26
C ILE A 63 -0.54 3.84 3.50
N GLY A 64 0.07 4.46 4.51
CA GLY A 64 -0.66 4.94 5.69
C GLY A 64 -1.75 5.96 5.31
N ILE A 65 -1.39 6.97 4.54
CA ILE A 65 -2.31 8.00 4.04
C ILE A 65 -3.38 7.39 3.14
N ALA A 66 -3.02 6.46 2.24
CA ALA A 66 -3.97 5.76 1.39
C ALA A 66 -5.05 5.07 2.22
N GLY A 67 -4.70 4.34 3.28
CA GLY A 67 -5.68 3.70 4.16
C GLY A 67 -6.59 4.71 4.86
N ILE A 68 -6.03 5.78 5.42
CA ILE A 68 -6.81 6.84 6.08
C ILE A 68 -7.83 7.45 5.11
N LEU A 69 -7.40 7.78 3.89
CA LEU A 69 -8.30 8.30 2.85
C LEU A 69 -9.33 7.26 2.41
N GLY A 70 -8.95 5.98 2.37
CA GLY A 70 -9.86 4.87 2.09
C GLY A 70 -10.98 4.74 3.13
N PHE A 71 -10.65 4.83 4.42
CA PHE A 71 -11.65 4.91 5.48
C PHE A 71 -12.49 6.18 5.41
N GLY A 72 -11.89 7.31 5.00
CA GLY A 72 -12.62 8.54 4.69
C GLY A 72 -13.68 8.32 3.62
N LEU A 73 -13.32 7.68 2.49
CA LEU A 73 -14.27 7.32 1.43
C LEU A 73 -15.37 6.39 1.93
N ALA A 74 -15.03 5.39 2.75
CA ALA A 74 -16.02 4.49 3.36
C ALA A 74 -17.01 5.27 4.24
N GLY A 75 -16.53 6.19 5.08
CA GLY A 75 -17.38 7.06 5.91
C GLY A 75 -18.28 7.98 5.09
N MET A 76 -17.75 8.58 4.01
CA MET A 76 -18.51 9.44 3.09
C MET A 76 -19.58 8.67 2.30
N SER A 77 -19.45 7.35 2.19
CA SER A 77 -20.31 6.49 1.39
C SER A 77 -21.05 5.43 2.22
N GLU A 78 -21.14 5.60 3.54
CA GLU A 78 -21.64 4.59 4.49
C GLU A 78 -23.00 3.98 4.12
N LYS A 79 -23.88 4.77 3.49
CA LYS A 79 -25.19 4.30 3.00
C LYS A 79 -25.06 3.17 1.95
N TYR A 80 -23.97 3.15 1.19
CA TYR A 80 -23.71 2.26 0.06
C TYR A 80 -22.58 1.26 0.33
N TYR A 81 -21.49 1.74 0.94
CA TYR A 81 -20.32 0.93 1.28
C TYR A 81 -20.13 0.91 2.79
N ARG A 82 -20.30 -0.27 3.38
CA ARG A 82 -20.26 -0.48 4.83
C ARG A 82 -19.08 -1.35 5.21
N MET A 83 -18.46 -1.06 6.35
CA MET A 83 -17.36 -1.88 6.88
C MET A 83 -17.76 -3.35 7.13
N SER A 84 -19.05 -3.67 7.21
CA SER A 84 -19.53 -5.05 7.28
C SER A 84 -19.44 -5.81 5.96
N GLN A 85 -19.25 -5.12 4.82
CA GLN A 85 -19.07 -5.77 3.53
C GLN A 85 -17.68 -6.42 3.47
N ALA A 86 -17.65 -7.71 3.08
CA ALA A 86 -16.44 -8.52 3.10
C ALA A 86 -15.28 -7.89 2.30
N TRP A 87 -15.53 -7.34 1.12
CA TRP A 87 -14.48 -6.74 0.30
C TRP A 87 -13.80 -5.56 1.01
N LEU A 88 -14.55 -4.76 1.77
CA LEU A 88 -14.04 -3.58 2.46
C LEU A 88 -13.35 -3.95 3.77
N SER A 89 -13.91 -4.87 4.56
CA SER A 89 -13.28 -5.35 5.79
C SER A 89 -11.99 -6.11 5.52
N ILE A 90 -11.96 -6.99 4.51
CA ILE A 90 -10.75 -7.70 4.11
C ILE A 90 -9.68 -6.71 3.63
N ALA A 91 -10.05 -5.71 2.83
CA ALA A 91 -9.10 -4.69 2.40
C ALA A 91 -8.52 -3.89 3.58
N ALA A 92 -9.34 -3.55 4.57
CA ALA A 92 -8.88 -2.89 5.80
C ALA A 92 -7.88 -3.75 6.58
N VAL A 93 -8.15 -5.05 6.73
CA VAL A 93 -7.22 -6.00 7.38
C VAL A 93 -5.91 -6.11 6.59
N LEU A 94 -5.99 -6.27 5.27
CA LEU A 94 -4.82 -6.36 4.39
C LEU A 94 -3.97 -5.08 4.45
N TRP A 95 -4.59 -3.91 4.57
CA TRP A 95 -3.88 -2.66 4.78
C TRP A 95 -3.09 -2.63 6.09
N VAL A 96 -3.68 -3.09 7.20
CA VAL A 96 -2.97 -3.20 8.50
C VAL A 96 -1.82 -4.19 8.39
N VAL A 97 -2.04 -5.35 7.75
CA VAL A 97 -0.99 -6.34 7.50
C VAL A 97 0.15 -5.76 6.67
N LEU A 98 -0.16 -4.96 5.65
CA LEU A 98 0.84 -4.30 4.82
C LEU A 98 1.66 -3.28 5.61
N LEU A 99 1.02 -2.46 6.45
CA LEU A 99 1.74 -1.54 7.34
C LEU A 99 2.66 -2.30 8.31
N ALA A 100 2.15 -3.38 8.91
CA ALA A 100 2.93 -4.22 9.81
C ALA A 100 4.12 -4.87 9.07
N LEU A 101 3.92 -5.36 7.86
CA LEU A 101 4.96 -5.95 7.01
C LEU A 101 6.06 -4.92 6.71
N LEU A 102 5.70 -3.70 6.32
CA LEU A 102 6.69 -2.67 6.00
C LEU A 102 7.42 -2.18 7.26
N PHE A 103 6.71 -2.01 8.37
CA PHE A 103 7.30 -1.46 9.59
C PHE A 103 8.12 -2.49 10.38
N PHE A 104 7.62 -3.71 10.54
CA PHE A 104 8.24 -4.74 11.40
C PHE A 104 9.12 -5.72 10.63
N VAL A 105 8.99 -5.83 9.29
CA VAL A 105 9.82 -6.74 8.48
C VAL A 105 10.74 -5.98 7.55
N ALA A 106 10.19 -5.17 6.63
CA ALA A 106 11.00 -4.52 5.61
C ALA A 106 11.99 -3.51 6.20
N ARG A 107 11.53 -2.59 7.05
CA ARG A 107 12.37 -1.58 7.71
C ARG A 107 13.59 -2.16 8.45
N PRO A 108 13.44 -3.09 9.42
CA PRO A 108 14.61 -3.62 10.12
C PRO A 108 15.51 -4.44 9.19
N ALA A 109 14.96 -5.15 8.19
CA ALA A 109 15.77 -5.88 7.21
C ALA A 109 16.60 -4.93 6.33
N ILE A 110 16.04 -3.80 5.89
CA ILE A 110 16.78 -2.78 5.13
C ILE A 110 17.93 -2.21 5.97
N LYS A 111 17.67 -1.88 7.23
CA LYS A 111 18.72 -1.42 8.15
C LYS A 111 19.85 -2.44 8.27
N ALA A 112 19.52 -3.70 8.59
CA ALA A 112 20.50 -4.76 8.72
C ALA A 112 21.30 -4.99 7.42
N PHE A 113 20.62 -4.95 6.26
CA PHE A 113 21.27 -5.12 4.96
C PHE A 113 22.26 -4.00 4.65
N ARG A 114 21.92 -2.75 4.99
CA ARG A 114 22.84 -1.60 4.89
C ARG A 114 24.05 -1.73 5.81
N ASP A 115 23.85 -2.33 6.97
CA ASP A 115 24.91 -2.59 7.96
C ASP A 115 25.78 -3.83 7.59
N GLY A 116 25.54 -4.45 6.42
CA GLY A 116 26.34 -5.53 5.87
C GLY A 116 25.78 -6.94 6.06
N ASP A 117 24.59 -7.09 6.66
CA ASP A 117 23.92 -8.40 6.79
C ASP A 117 23.33 -8.85 5.45
N ALA A 118 24.12 -9.60 4.67
CA ALA A 118 23.67 -10.17 3.40
C ALA A 118 22.44 -11.07 3.53
N ALA A 119 22.21 -11.71 4.69
CA ALA A 119 21.04 -12.57 4.91
C ALA A 119 19.74 -11.75 5.05
N ALA A 120 19.82 -10.46 5.36
CA ALA A 120 18.65 -9.58 5.41
C ALA A 120 18.02 -9.33 4.03
N ARG A 121 18.78 -9.52 2.94
CA ARG A 121 18.29 -9.42 1.56
C ARG A 121 17.04 -10.26 1.31
N GLY A 122 17.01 -11.50 1.79
CA GLY A 122 15.87 -12.41 1.59
C GLY A 122 14.59 -11.87 2.23
N ARG A 123 14.70 -11.28 3.43
CA ARG A 123 13.58 -10.68 4.16
C ARG A 123 13.01 -9.45 3.44
N ILE A 124 13.88 -8.61 2.84
CA ILE A 124 13.46 -7.47 2.02
C ILE A 124 12.66 -7.96 0.81
N MET A 125 13.21 -8.90 0.05
CA MET A 125 12.56 -9.42 -1.16
C MET A 125 11.23 -10.13 -0.86
N MET A 126 11.17 -10.88 0.25
CA MET A 126 9.94 -11.51 0.72
C MET A 126 8.88 -10.44 1.07
N ALA A 127 9.25 -9.42 1.85
CA ALA A 127 8.33 -8.35 2.21
C ALA A 127 7.84 -7.57 0.96
N THR A 128 8.72 -7.32 0.00
CA THR A 128 8.35 -6.73 -1.29
C THR A 128 7.37 -7.61 -2.05
N GLY A 129 7.61 -8.92 -2.15
CA GLY A 129 6.73 -9.86 -2.85
C GLY A 129 5.33 -9.95 -2.21
N ILE A 130 5.27 -10.12 -0.89
CA ILE A 130 4.01 -10.11 -0.13
C ILE A 130 3.29 -8.77 -0.31
N GLY A 131 4.01 -7.65 -0.28
CA GLY A 131 3.45 -6.31 -0.48
C GLY A 131 2.75 -6.16 -1.84
N HIS A 132 3.35 -6.66 -2.92
CA HIS A 132 2.71 -6.66 -4.25
C HIS A 132 1.51 -7.61 -4.33
N LEU A 133 1.57 -8.76 -3.67
CA LEU A 133 0.41 -9.66 -3.62
C LEU A 133 -0.77 -8.99 -2.89
N ILE A 134 -0.50 -8.33 -1.77
CA ILE A 134 -1.51 -7.56 -1.04
C ILE A 134 -2.09 -6.45 -1.93
N LEU A 135 -1.25 -5.72 -2.68
CA LEU A 135 -1.72 -4.72 -3.65
C LEU A 135 -2.71 -5.32 -4.65
N VAL A 136 -2.34 -6.42 -5.30
CA VAL A 136 -3.18 -7.06 -6.32
C VAL A 136 -4.52 -7.50 -5.73
N VAL A 137 -4.51 -8.13 -4.55
CA VAL A 137 -5.73 -8.56 -3.87
C VAL A 137 -6.58 -7.35 -3.48
N MET A 138 -5.99 -6.31 -2.90
CA MET A 138 -6.72 -5.08 -2.55
C MET A 138 -7.31 -4.41 -3.79
N LEU A 139 -6.58 -4.30 -4.90
CA LEU A 139 -7.11 -3.76 -6.15
C LEU A 139 -8.30 -4.59 -6.65
N TYR A 140 -8.19 -5.92 -6.62
CA TYR A 140 -9.31 -6.79 -6.97
C TYR A 140 -10.55 -6.51 -6.09
N LEU A 141 -10.37 -6.43 -4.77
CA LEU A 141 -11.45 -6.12 -3.84
C LEU A 141 -12.09 -4.75 -4.10
N MET A 142 -11.27 -3.73 -4.42
CA MET A 142 -11.75 -2.37 -4.67
C MET A 142 -12.42 -2.19 -6.04
N ILE A 143 -11.97 -2.93 -7.06
CA ILE A 143 -12.51 -2.86 -8.42
C ILE A 143 -13.79 -3.67 -8.52
N PHE A 144 -13.74 -4.93 -8.10
CA PHE A 144 -14.84 -5.88 -8.31
C PHE A 144 -15.83 -5.92 -7.15
N LYS A 145 -15.43 -5.47 -5.95
CA LYS A 145 -16.27 -5.37 -4.74
C LYS A 145 -17.18 -6.60 -4.55
N PRO A 146 -16.60 -7.81 -4.50
CA PRO A 146 -17.39 -9.04 -4.47
C PRO A 146 -18.37 -9.04 -3.29
N GLY A 147 -19.59 -9.53 -3.54
CA GLY A 147 -20.66 -9.57 -2.54
C GLY A 147 -21.55 -8.32 -2.51
N LEU A 148 -21.30 -7.30 -3.33
CA LEU A 148 -22.35 -6.35 -3.68
C LEU A 148 -23.40 -7.06 -4.56
N PRO A 149 -24.72 -6.83 -4.34
CA PRO A 149 -25.73 -7.28 -5.28
C PRO A 149 -25.35 -6.79 -6.67
N SER A 150 -25.23 -7.70 -7.65
CA SER A 150 -25.05 -7.31 -9.04
C SER A 150 -26.23 -6.41 -9.42
N ALA A 151 -25.93 -5.20 -9.87
CA ALA A 151 -26.92 -4.27 -10.39
C ALA A 151 -27.58 -4.82 -11.66
#